data_AF-A0A661JN56-F1
#
_entry.id   AF-A0A661JN56-F1
#
_cell.length_a   1.000
_cell.length_b   1.000
_cell.length_c   1.000
_cell.angle_alpha   90.00
_cell.angle_beta   90.00
_cell.angle_gamma   90.00
#
_symmetry.space_group_name_H-M   'P 1'
#
loop_
_entity.id
_entity.type
_entity.pdbx_description
1 polymer ?
#
loop_
_entity_poly.entity_id
_entity_poly.type
_entity_poly.pdbx_seq_one_letter_code
_entity_poly.pdbx_strand_id
1 'polypeptide(L)'
;MILLAVLVLVSLGTVMVYSASGILSQLRQGDGFFYLKRQLLHLLLGMGTLLFSIKLNPRGWAKLAYPFMALSLTLLLLVLLPSVGVQKGVARRWLATPLFSFQPSELAKLASVIFMAYILARKGERIRENPWKVAPLLMGVGGAVALILLEPDVGTALFLCLLVTMMLFLGGSRLSQLILVPVAISPALAVFLLRKGYVMERIEEFMGSLADPTRIGYQLEQSLIAFSRGGG
;
A
#
# COMPACT_ATOMS: atom_id res chain seq x y z
N MET A 1 22.07 5.71 -12.72
CA MET A 1 22.04 6.37 -11.39
C MET A 1 20.90 5.87 -10.51
N ILE A 2 19.62 5.94 -10.93
CA ILE A 2 18.48 5.49 -10.09
C ILE A 2 18.59 4.01 -9.68
N LEU A 3 18.98 3.11 -10.59
CA LEU A 3 19.15 1.68 -10.27
C LEU A 3 20.18 1.43 -9.15
N LEU A 4 21.28 2.20 -9.15
CA LEU A 4 22.34 2.07 -8.15
C LEU A 4 21.86 2.57 -6.78
N ALA A 5 21.11 3.67 -6.74
CA ALA A 5 20.47 4.15 -5.52
C ALA A 5 19.47 3.14 -4.94
N VAL A 6 18.65 2.50 -5.80
CA VAL A 6 17.72 1.44 -5.39
C VAL A 6 18.48 0.25 -4.81
N LEU A 7 19.55 -0.20 -5.47
CA LEU A 7 20.38 -1.31 -4.98
C LEU A 7 20.99 -0.99 -3.61
N VAL A 8 21.54 0.21 -3.42
CA VAL A 8 22.10 0.66 -2.15
C VAL A 8 21.05 0.66 -1.05
N LEU A 9 19.87 1.25 -1.29
CA LEU A 9 18.74 1.28 -0.34
C LEU A 9 18.28 -0.12 0.04
N VAL A 10 18.20 -1.02 -0.94
CA VAL A 10 17.80 -2.42 -0.72
C VAL A 10 18.85 -3.18 0.10
N SER A 11 20.14 -2.98 -0.18
CA SER A 11 21.22 -3.58 0.62
C SER A 11 21.21 -3.05 2.06
N LEU A 12 21.08 -1.73 2.26
CA LEU A 12 20.97 -1.14 3.59
C LEU A 12 19.74 -1.64 4.34
N GLY A 13 18.58 -1.72 3.67
CA GLY A 13 17.36 -2.27 4.24
C GLY A 13 17.49 -3.74 4.63
N THR A 14 18.21 -4.54 3.84
CA THR A 14 18.48 -5.96 4.15
C THR A 14 19.37 -6.10 5.38
N VAL A 15 20.40 -5.26 5.50
CA VAL A 15 21.27 -5.20 6.69
C VAL A 15 20.47 -4.79 7.93
N MET A 16 19.57 -3.80 7.81
CA MET A 16 18.69 -3.41 8.93
C MET A 16 17.72 -4.53 9.33
N VAL A 17 17.12 -5.25 8.38
CA VAL A 17 16.25 -6.40 8.67
C VAL A 17 17.04 -7.49 9.39
N TYR A 18 18.28 -7.77 8.97
CA TYR A 18 19.15 -8.71 9.66
C TYR A 18 19.45 -8.25 11.09
N SER A 19 19.82 -6.98 11.28
CA SER A 19 20.12 -6.42 12.60
C SER A 19 18.91 -6.42 13.55
N ALA A 20 17.72 -6.09 13.04
CA ALA A 20 16.49 -6.03 13.83
C ALA A 20 15.87 -7.41 14.09
N SER A 21 16.02 -8.36 13.16
CA SER A 21 15.40 -9.70 13.25
C SER A 21 16.31 -10.75 13.86
N GLY A 22 17.63 -10.54 13.92
CA GLY A 22 18.58 -11.50 14.50
C GLY A 22 18.29 -11.81 15.99
N ILE A 23 17.83 -10.80 16.73
CA ILE A 23 17.47 -10.95 18.15
C ILE A 23 16.12 -11.69 18.31
N LEU A 24 15.13 -11.45 17.44
CA LEU A 24 13.81 -12.07 17.51
C LEU A 24 13.80 -13.53 17.01
N SER A 25 14.70 -13.86 16.07
CA SER A 25 14.82 -15.19 15.47
C SER A 25 15.48 -16.22 16.40
N GLN A 26 16.46 -15.81 17.23
CA GLN A 26 17.06 -16.68 18.25
C GLN A 26 16.07 -17.05 19.36
N LEU A 27 15.12 -16.15 19.70
CA LEU A 27 14.20 -16.30 20.83
C LEU A 27 12.92 -17.10 20.54
N ARG A 28 12.48 -17.22 19.27
CA ARG A 28 11.17 -17.81 18.94
C ARG A 28 11.18 -19.09 18.09
N GLN A 29 12.21 -19.37 17.28
CA GLN A 29 12.13 -20.44 16.27
C GLN A 29 13.41 -21.28 16.07
N GLY A 30 14.51 -20.99 16.76
CA GLY A 30 15.73 -21.82 16.70
C GLY A 30 16.54 -21.76 15.40
N ASP A 31 16.08 -21.06 14.37
CA ASP A 31 16.81 -20.83 13.11
C ASP A 31 17.09 -19.32 12.91
N GLY A 32 18.36 -18.93 13.13
CA GLY A 32 18.91 -17.57 13.01
C GLY A 32 18.62 -16.88 11.67
N PHE A 33 18.39 -17.68 10.62
CA PHE A 33 18.34 -17.22 9.24
C PHE A 33 16.94 -17.20 8.62
N PHE A 34 15.89 -17.52 9.37
CA PHE A 34 14.54 -17.66 8.82
C PHE A 34 14.03 -16.37 8.14
N TYR A 35 14.16 -15.22 8.79
CA TYR A 35 13.76 -13.93 8.22
C TYR A 35 14.66 -13.49 7.07
N LEU A 36 15.96 -13.82 7.11
CA LEU A 36 16.90 -13.52 6.03
C LEU A 36 16.59 -14.32 4.77
N LYS A 37 16.31 -15.63 4.89
CA LYS A 37 15.91 -16.50 3.77
C LYS A 37 14.64 -15.96 3.10
N ARG A 38 13.64 -15.54 3.89
CA ARG A 38 12.42 -14.90 3.35
C ARG A 38 12.73 -13.57 2.66
N GLN A 39 13.56 -12.70 3.25
CA GLN A 39 13.93 -11.43 2.64
C GLN A 39 14.64 -11.63 1.29
N LEU A 40 15.56 -12.60 1.21
CA LEU A 40 16.24 -12.96 -0.03
C LEU A 40 15.27 -13.49 -1.11
N LEU A 41 14.28 -14.30 -0.73
CA LEU A 41 13.24 -14.75 -1.67
C LEU A 41 12.41 -13.58 -2.21
N HIS A 42 11.97 -12.64 -1.36
CA HIS A 42 11.25 -11.45 -1.81
C HIS A 42 12.14 -10.56 -2.70
N LEU A 43 13.43 -10.45 -2.38
CA LEU A 43 14.39 -9.71 -3.19
C LEU A 43 14.56 -10.33 -4.58
N LEU A 44 14.71 -11.66 -4.66
CA LEU A 44 14.81 -12.39 -5.94
C LEU A 44 13.54 -12.23 -6.77
N LEU A 45 12.36 -12.36 -6.14
CA LEU A 45 11.08 -12.13 -6.81
C LEU A 45 10.95 -10.68 -7.30
N GLY A 46 11.34 -9.69 -6.48
CA GLY A 46 11.33 -8.27 -6.85
C GLY A 46 12.30 -7.94 -8.00
N MET A 47 13.49 -8.56 -7.99
CA MET A 47 14.45 -8.41 -9.10
C MET A 47 13.91 -9.06 -10.38
N GLY A 48 13.27 -10.23 -10.29
CA GLY A 48 12.62 -10.89 -11.41
C GLY A 48 11.51 -10.04 -12.03
N THR A 49 10.64 -9.45 -11.20
CA THR A 49 9.56 -8.56 -11.67
C THR A 49 10.11 -7.26 -12.25
N LEU A 50 11.21 -6.71 -11.72
CA LEU A 50 11.92 -5.56 -12.29
C LEU A 50 12.44 -5.88 -13.70
N LEU A 51 13.17 -6.99 -13.87
CA LEU A 51 13.72 -7.38 -15.17
C LEU A 51 12.63 -7.65 -16.20
N PHE A 52 11.53 -8.28 -15.78
CA PHE A 52 10.35 -8.44 -16.64
C PHE A 52 9.74 -7.10 -17.04
N SER A 53 9.62 -6.16 -16.09
CA SER A 53 9.06 -4.83 -16.31
C SER A 53 9.90 -3.99 -17.28
N ILE A 54 11.22 -4.13 -17.26
CA ILE A 54 12.14 -3.46 -18.20
C ILE A 54 11.93 -3.95 -19.63
N LYS A 55 11.61 -5.24 -19.82
CA LYS A 55 11.36 -5.81 -21.16
C LYS A 55 10.02 -5.37 -21.75
N LEU A 56 9.08 -4.93 -20.92
CA LEU A 56 7.78 -4.43 -21.37
C LEU A 56 7.88 -2.98 -21.83
N ASN A 57 7.68 -2.76 -23.14
CA ASN A 57 7.55 -1.41 -23.70
C ASN A 57 6.37 -0.66 -23.03
N PRO A 58 6.45 0.68 -22.85
CA PRO A 58 5.32 1.52 -22.41
C PRO A 58 3.98 1.23 -23.10
N ARG A 59 3.99 0.85 -24.38
CA ARG A 59 2.78 0.45 -25.12
C ARG A 59 2.17 -0.87 -24.62
N GLY A 60 3.00 -1.79 -24.11
CA GLY A 60 2.55 -3.03 -23.48
C GLY A 60 1.84 -2.75 -22.15
N TRP A 61 2.43 -1.89 -21.32
CA TRP A 61 1.81 -1.41 -20.07
C TRP A 61 0.47 -0.71 -20.31
N ALA A 62 0.37 0.11 -21.36
CA ALA A 62 -0.88 0.75 -21.77
C ALA A 62 -2.00 -0.26 -22.11
N LYS A 63 -1.68 -1.37 -22.79
CA LYS A 63 -2.66 -2.44 -23.08
C LYS A 63 -3.10 -3.19 -21.83
N LEU A 64 -2.18 -3.32 -20.86
CA LEU A 64 -2.45 -4.00 -19.60
C LEU A 64 -3.19 -3.13 -18.59
N ALA A 65 -3.36 -1.82 -18.83
CA ALA A 65 -4.01 -0.89 -17.91
C ALA A 65 -5.39 -1.37 -17.41
N TYR A 66 -6.29 -1.76 -18.32
CA TYR A 66 -7.63 -2.27 -17.96
C TYR A 66 -7.59 -3.64 -17.25
N PRO A 67 -6.95 -4.69 -17.79
CA PRO A 67 -6.94 -6.00 -17.14
C PRO A 67 -6.21 -5.96 -15.80
N PHE A 68 -5.17 -5.14 -15.66
CA PHE A 68 -4.43 -5.01 -14.41
C PHE A 68 -5.24 -4.28 -13.34
N MET A 69 -5.99 -3.24 -13.72
CA MET A 69 -6.94 -2.59 -12.82
C MET A 69 -8.06 -3.55 -12.39
N ALA A 70 -8.65 -4.28 -13.33
CA ALA A 70 -9.69 -5.27 -13.05
C ALA A 70 -9.18 -6.36 -12.09
N LEU A 71 -7.99 -6.91 -12.36
CA LEU A 71 -7.33 -7.88 -11.49
C LEU A 71 -7.14 -7.33 -10.07
N SER A 72 -6.69 -6.08 -9.94
CA SER A 72 -6.48 -5.46 -8.63
C SER A 72 -7.79 -5.30 -7.84
N LEU A 73 -8.87 -4.89 -8.51
CA LEU A 73 -10.20 -4.79 -7.91
C LEU A 73 -10.74 -6.17 -7.50
N THR A 74 -10.55 -7.19 -8.33
CA THR A 74 -10.92 -8.57 -8.01
C THR A 74 -10.16 -9.07 -6.78
N LEU A 75 -8.85 -8.78 -6.68
CA LEU A 75 -8.04 -9.19 -5.53
C LEU A 75 -8.42 -8.46 -4.24
N LEU A 76 -8.76 -7.17 -4.31
CA LEU A 76 -9.29 -6.41 -3.17
C LEU A 76 -10.62 -7.01 -2.69
N LEU A 77 -11.55 -7.31 -3.61
CA LEU A 77 -12.80 -8.00 -3.27
C LEU A 77 -12.54 -9.36 -2.62
N LEU A 78 -11.56 -10.11 -3.13
CA LEU A 78 -11.23 -11.44 -2.65
C LEU A 78 -10.61 -11.40 -1.23
N VAL A 79 -9.82 -10.36 -0.91
CA VAL A 79 -9.28 -10.16 0.45
C VAL A 79 -10.37 -9.90 1.49
N LEU A 80 -11.46 -9.26 1.10
CA LEU A 80 -12.59 -9.00 2.00
C LEU A 80 -13.34 -10.28 2.39
N LEU A 81 -13.21 -11.35 1.60
CA LEU A 81 -13.86 -12.63 1.90
C LEU A 81 -13.18 -13.33 3.10
N PRO A 82 -13.96 -13.73 4.13
CA PRO A 82 -13.44 -14.43 5.32
C PRO A 82 -12.65 -15.69 5.01
N SER A 83 -13.02 -16.36 3.91
CA SER A 83 -12.46 -17.66 3.52
C SER A 83 -11.07 -17.56 2.92
N VAL A 84 -10.62 -16.35 2.54
CA VAL A 84 -9.34 -16.18 1.83
C VAL A 84 -8.45 -15.09 2.44
N GLY A 85 -9.04 -14.01 2.96
CA GLY A 85 -8.30 -12.96 3.65
C GLY A 85 -7.81 -13.41 5.02
N VAL A 86 -6.50 -13.37 5.25
CA VAL A 86 -5.92 -13.65 6.57
C VAL A 86 -6.07 -12.43 7.46
N GLN A 87 -6.74 -12.63 8.60
CA GLN A 87 -6.91 -11.61 9.61
C GLN A 87 -5.62 -11.46 10.42
N LYS A 88 -5.00 -10.27 10.35
CA LYS A 88 -3.88 -9.89 11.22
C LYS A 88 -4.33 -8.69 12.07
N GLY A 89 -4.56 -8.92 13.35
CA GLY A 89 -5.18 -7.94 14.24
C GLY A 89 -6.66 -7.71 13.90
N VAL A 90 -7.10 -6.45 13.87
CA VAL A 90 -8.51 -6.05 13.61
C VAL A 90 -8.85 -6.00 12.11
N ALA A 91 -7.86 -6.19 11.21
CA ALA A 91 -8.04 -6.01 9.76
C ALA A 91 -7.70 -7.26 8.92
N ARG A 92 -8.44 -7.45 7.82
CA ARG A 92 -8.18 -8.45 6.78
C ARG A 92 -7.64 -7.73 5.55
N ARG A 93 -6.31 -7.76 5.40
CA ARG A 93 -5.57 -7.04 4.35
C ARG A 93 -4.58 -7.92 3.58
N TRP A 94 -4.38 -9.14 4.04
CA TRP A 94 -3.29 -10.00 3.59
C TRP A 94 -3.84 -11.28 3.01
N LEU A 95 -3.42 -11.58 1.78
CA LEU A 95 -3.47 -12.93 1.23
C LEU A 95 -2.20 -13.63 1.67
N ALA A 96 -2.27 -14.43 2.73
CA ALA A 96 -1.11 -15.18 3.20
C ALA A 96 -1.25 -16.66 2.85
N THR A 97 -0.19 -17.18 2.24
CA THR A 97 0.09 -18.61 2.15
C THR A 97 1.27 -18.93 3.09
N PRO A 98 1.60 -20.21 3.33
CA PRO A 98 2.71 -20.58 4.21
C PRO A 98 4.05 -19.94 3.79
N LEU A 99 4.24 -19.71 2.48
CA LEU A 99 5.49 -19.17 1.92
C LEU A 99 5.46 -17.67 1.62
N PHE A 100 4.31 -17.09 1.23
CA PHE A 100 4.23 -15.70 0.80
C PHE A 100 3.05 -14.96 1.42
N SER A 101 3.22 -13.67 1.68
CA SER A 101 2.13 -12.78 2.09
C SER A 101 2.03 -11.64 1.10
N PHE A 102 0.89 -11.51 0.45
CA PHE A 102 0.62 -10.50 -0.56
C PHE A 102 -0.46 -9.55 -0.08
N GLN A 103 -0.23 -8.25 -0.28
CA GLN A 103 -1.19 -7.21 0.08
C GLN A 103 -1.81 -6.66 -1.22
N PRO A 104 -3.09 -6.97 -1.52
CA PRO A 104 -3.74 -6.51 -2.75
C PRO A 104 -3.76 -4.98 -2.93
N SER A 105 -3.79 -4.22 -1.83
CA SER A 105 -3.77 -2.76 -1.88
C SER A 105 -2.46 -2.17 -2.43
N GLU A 106 -1.34 -2.88 -2.32
CA GLU A 106 -0.08 -2.49 -2.97
C GLU A 106 -0.19 -2.60 -4.49
N LEU A 107 -0.80 -3.69 -4.98
CA LEU A 107 -1.06 -3.86 -6.41
C LEU A 107 -2.05 -2.81 -6.92
N ALA A 108 -3.08 -2.49 -6.15
CA ALA A 108 -4.07 -1.49 -6.50
C ALA A 108 -3.45 -0.09 -6.70
N LYS A 109 -2.42 0.28 -5.92
CA LYS A 109 -1.65 1.51 -6.14
C LYS A 109 -0.98 1.54 -7.51
N LEU A 110 -0.24 0.48 -7.84
CA LEU A 110 0.44 0.38 -9.14
C LEU A 110 -0.56 0.33 -10.30
N ALA A 111 -1.63 -0.45 -10.16
CA ALA A 111 -2.66 -0.57 -11.18
C ALA A 111 -3.40 0.75 -11.42
N SER A 112 -3.69 1.51 -10.35
CA SER A 112 -4.30 2.83 -10.43
C SER A 112 -3.41 3.81 -11.20
N VAL A 113 -2.09 3.84 -10.92
CA VAL A 113 -1.13 4.69 -11.65
C VAL A 113 -1.14 4.37 -13.14
N ILE A 114 -1.01 3.10 -13.52
CA ILE A 114 -0.93 2.67 -14.92
C ILE A 114 -2.27 2.97 -15.64
N PHE A 115 -3.38 2.69 -14.97
CA PHE A 115 -4.72 2.97 -15.47
C PHE A 115 -4.96 4.47 -15.71
N MET A 116 -4.59 5.30 -14.74
CA MET A 116 -4.72 6.75 -14.84
C MET A 116 -3.81 7.32 -15.92
N ALA A 117 -2.55 6.93 -15.97
CA ALA A 117 -1.61 7.36 -16.98
C ALA A 117 -2.12 7.04 -18.39
N TYR A 118 -2.65 5.83 -18.60
CA TYR A 118 -3.22 5.42 -19.88
C TYR A 118 -4.46 6.24 -20.27
N ILE A 119 -5.40 6.46 -19.36
CA ILE A 119 -6.61 7.23 -19.65
C ILE A 119 -6.29 8.71 -19.88
N LEU A 120 -5.42 9.30 -19.06
CA LEU A 120 -5.00 10.69 -19.21
C LEU A 120 -4.24 10.90 -20.52
N ALA A 121 -3.38 9.97 -20.93
CA ALA A 121 -2.68 10.04 -22.20
C ALA A 121 -3.64 9.98 -23.40
N ARG A 122 -4.72 9.19 -23.33
CA ARG A 122 -5.64 8.96 -24.47
C ARG A 122 -6.83 9.90 -24.50
N LYS A 123 -7.30 10.37 -23.34
CA LYS A 123 -8.53 11.16 -23.18
C LYS A 123 -8.29 12.49 -22.45
N GLY A 124 -7.03 12.89 -22.22
CA GLY A 124 -6.65 14.08 -21.46
C GLY A 124 -7.29 15.36 -21.99
N GLU A 125 -7.27 15.61 -23.31
CA GLU A 125 -7.89 16.81 -23.90
C GLU A 125 -9.41 16.86 -23.64
N ARG A 126 -10.11 15.74 -23.84
CA ARG A 126 -11.55 15.64 -23.56
C ARG A 126 -11.87 15.83 -22.08
N ILE A 127 -10.99 15.37 -21.18
CA ILE A 127 -11.10 15.56 -19.73
C ILE A 127 -10.91 17.03 -19.35
N ARG A 128 -10.03 17.76 -20.05
CA ARG A 128 -9.82 19.21 -19.88
C ARG A 128 -11.02 20.04 -20.34
N GLU A 129 -11.70 19.61 -21.40
CA GLU A 129 -12.85 20.31 -21.96
C GLU A 129 -14.13 20.08 -21.13
N ASN A 130 -14.37 18.85 -20.68
CA ASN A 130 -15.59 18.49 -19.96
C ASN A 130 -15.28 17.75 -18.64
N PRO A 131 -15.62 18.36 -17.47
CA PRO A 131 -15.31 17.77 -16.18
C PRO A 131 -15.97 16.42 -15.93
N TRP A 132 -17.15 16.18 -16.52
CA TRP A 132 -17.91 14.94 -16.36
C TRP A 132 -17.24 13.73 -17.01
N LYS A 133 -16.32 13.93 -17.96
CA LYS A 133 -15.60 12.83 -18.62
C LYS A 133 -14.54 12.17 -17.71
N VAL A 134 -14.32 12.71 -16.51
CA VAL A 134 -13.49 12.10 -15.46
C VAL A 134 -14.26 11.03 -14.67
N ALA A 135 -15.58 10.95 -14.78
CA ALA A 135 -16.38 9.99 -14.02
C ALA A 135 -15.94 8.52 -14.19
N PRO A 136 -15.66 7.99 -15.40
CA PRO A 136 -15.20 6.59 -15.54
C PRO A 136 -13.83 6.33 -14.88
N LEU A 137 -12.97 7.34 -14.85
CA LEU A 137 -11.66 7.27 -14.18
C LEU A 137 -11.86 7.19 -12.66
N LEU A 138 -12.72 8.05 -12.11
CA LEU A 138 -13.06 8.07 -10.70
C LEU A 138 -13.84 6.84 -10.26
N MET A 139 -14.66 6.24 -11.11
CA MET A 139 -15.33 4.98 -10.78
C MET A 139 -14.31 3.85 -10.61
N GLY A 140 -13.33 3.74 -11.50
CA GLY A 140 -12.28 2.72 -11.40
C GLY A 140 -11.45 2.88 -10.12
N VAL A 141 -10.84 4.05 -9.94
CA VAL A 141 -9.93 4.27 -8.79
C VAL A 141 -10.71 4.49 -7.49
N GLY A 142 -11.85 5.17 -7.53
CA GLY A 142 -12.75 5.32 -6.39
C GLY A 142 -13.32 3.98 -5.92
N GLY A 143 -13.57 3.04 -6.83
CA GLY A 143 -13.88 1.66 -6.47
C GLY A 143 -12.76 0.99 -5.67
N ALA A 144 -11.50 1.16 -6.09
CA ALA A 144 -10.35 0.65 -5.32
C ALA A 144 -10.25 1.30 -3.94
N VAL A 145 -10.41 2.63 -3.84
CA VAL A 145 -10.40 3.36 -2.56
C VAL A 145 -11.52 2.89 -1.64
N ALA A 146 -12.74 2.72 -2.16
CA ALA A 146 -13.88 2.24 -1.39
C ALA A 146 -13.64 0.82 -0.83
N LEU A 147 -13.10 -0.08 -1.65
CA LEU A 147 -12.74 -1.43 -1.22
C LEU A 147 -11.66 -1.41 -0.12
N ILE A 148 -10.64 -0.56 -0.26
CA ILE A 148 -9.57 -0.43 0.74
C ILE A 148 -10.08 0.14 2.07
N LEU A 149 -11.06 1.06 2.02
CA LEU A 149 -11.73 1.55 3.23
C LEU A 149 -12.57 0.46 3.92
N LEU A 150 -13.08 -0.53 3.16
CA LEU A 150 -13.72 -1.71 3.73
C LEU A 150 -12.72 -2.68 4.39
N GLU A 151 -11.43 -2.60 4.05
CA GLU A 151 -10.31 -3.33 4.68
C GLU A 151 -9.73 -2.63 5.94
N PRO A 152 -10.53 -1.79 6.59
CA PRO A 152 -10.11 -0.69 7.46
C PRO A 152 -8.79 0.08 7.16
N ASP A 153 -8.29 0.16 5.93
CA ASP A 153 -6.97 0.75 5.66
C ASP A 153 -7.03 2.24 5.24
N VAL A 154 -7.24 3.11 6.22
CA VAL A 154 -7.34 4.56 5.99
C VAL A 154 -6.06 5.15 5.41
N GLY A 155 -4.89 4.69 5.85
CA GLY A 155 -3.61 5.21 5.38
C GLY A 155 -3.40 4.94 3.89
N THR A 156 -3.70 3.73 3.44
CA THR A 156 -3.58 3.35 2.02
C THR A 156 -4.64 4.04 1.17
N ALA A 157 -5.86 4.18 1.68
CA ALA A 157 -6.92 4.94 1.01
C ALA A 157 -6.51 6.40 0.79
N LEU A 158 -6.06 7.10 1.85
CA LEU A 158 -5.59 8.49 1.76
C LEU A 158 -4.42 8.65 0.78
N PHE A 159 -3.47 7.72 0.79
CA PHE A 159 -2.36 7.70 -0.15
C PHE A 159 -2.85 7.62 -1.60
N LEU A 160 -3.81 6.73 -1.89
CA LEU A 160 -4.42 6.64 -3.21
C LEU A 160 -5.17 7.92 -3.60
N CYS A 161 -5.92 8.53 -2.68
CA CYS A 161 -6.59 9.81 -2.94
C CYS A 161 -5.59 10.89 -3.36
N LEU A 162 -4.49 11.01 -2.63
CA LEU A 162 -3.42 11.96 -2.93
C LEU A 162 -2.78 11.66 -4.30
N LEU A 163 -2.51 10.39 -4.58
CA LEU A 163 -1.96 9.95 -5.86
C LEU A 163 -2.88 10.32 -7.03
N VAL A 164 -4.18 10.04 -6.91
CA VAL A 164 -5.18 10.39 -7.93
C VAL A 164 -5.20 11.89 -8.17
N THR A 165 -5.19 12.66 -7.10
CA THR A 165 -5.20 14.14 -7.16
C THR A 165 -3.95 14.66 -7.89
N MET A 166 -2.78 14.14 -7.55
CA MET A 166 -1.51 14.48 -8.22
C MET A 166 -1.51 14.12 -9.71
N MET A 167 -1.98 12.92 -10.07
CA MET A 167 -2.08 12.47 -11.46
C MET A 167 -3.03 13.34 -12.29
N LEU A 168 -4.18 13.70 -11.73
CA LEU A 168 -5.14 14.61 -12.36
C LEU A 168 -4.53 16.00 -12.57
N PHE A 169 -3.87 16.53 -11.53
CA PHE A 169 -3.18 17.82 -11.60
C PHE A 169 -2.10 17.83 -12.71
N LEU A 170 -1.24 16.81 -12.76
CA LEU A 170 -0.22 16.65 -13.81
C LEU A 170 -0.84 16.44 -15.21
N GLY A 171 -2.00 15.79 -15.28
CA GLY A 171 -2.78 15.67 -16.52
C GLY A 171 -3.35 17.00 -17.03
N GLY A 172 -3.22 18.09 -16.26
CA GLY A 172 -3.78 19.40 -16.57
C GLY A 172 -5.29 19.48 -16.37
N SER A 173 -5.84 18.64 -15.49
CA SER A 173 -7.26 18.69 -15.11
C SER A 173 -7.60 20.04 -14.44
N ARG A 174 -8.84 20.51 -14.58
CA ARG A 174 -9.33 21.74 -13.94
C ARG A 174 -9.34 21.57 -12.41
N LEU A 175 -9.12 22.67 -11.68
CA LEU A 175 -9.12 22.67 -10.22
C LEU A 175 -10.42 22.11 -9.61
N SER A 176 -11.56 22.30 -10.30
CA SER A 176 -12.86 21.74 -9.89
C SER A 176 -12.89 20.19 -9.90
N GLN A 177 -12.09 19.54 -10.74
CA GLN A 177 -11.99 18.08 -10.79
C GLN A 177 -11.15 17.52 -9.64
N LEU A 178 -10.20 18.31 -9.11
CA LEU A 178 -9.40 17.93 -7.95
C LEU A 178 -10.27 17.87 -6.69
N ILE A 179 -11.24 18.79 -6.56
CA ILE A 179 -12.20 18.82 -5.45
C ILE A 179 -13.18 17.63 -5.51
N LEU A 180 -13.45 17.10 -6.70
CA LEU A 180 -14.36 15.97 -6.88
C LEU A 180 -13.82 14.67 -6.24
N VAL A 181 -12.50 14.51 -6.14
CA VAL A 181 -11.85 13.34 -5.54
C VAL A 181 -12.19 13.20 -4.04
N PRO A 182 -11.88 14.19 -3.17
CA PRO A 182 -12.23 14.10 -1.75
C PRO A 182 -13.75 14.06 -1.53
N VAL A 183 -14.55 14.76 -2.36
CA VAL A 183 -16.02 14.72 -2.28
C VAL A 183 -16.58 13.33 -2.64
N ALA A 184 -16.00 12.63 -3.62
CA ALA A 184 -16.44 11.27 -3.96
C ALA A 184 -16.08 10.24 -2.86
N ILE A 185 -15.05 10.52 -2.08
CA ILE A 185 -14.53 9.61 -1.05
C ILE A 185 -15.14 9.91 0.33
N SER A 186 -15.63 11.13 0.56
CA SER A 186 -16.23 11.54 1.83
C SER A 186 -17.38 10.65 2.31
N PRO A 187 -18.26 10.07 1.46
CA PRO A 187 -19.32 9.17 1.94
C PRO A 187 -18.76 7.86 2.47
N ALA A 188 -17.76 7.28 1.78
CA ALA A 188 -17.10 6.05 2.21
C ALA A 188 -16.33 6.28 3.52
N LEU A 189 -15.65 7.42 3.64
CA LEU A 189 -14.99 7.83 4.87
C LEU A 189 -16.00 8.08 6.00
N ALA A 190 -17.14 8.72 5.74
CA ALA A 190 -18.18 8.94 6.73
C ALA A 190 -18.76 7.63 7.25
N VAL A 191 -19.11 6.68 6.36
CA VAL A 191 -19.58 5.35 6.76
C VAL A 191 -18.53 4.62 7.61
N PHE A 192 -17.25 4.74 7.25
CA PHE A 192 -16.16 4.19 8.03
C PHE A 192 -16.07 4.84 9.42
N LEU A 193 -16.13 6.17 9.50
CA LEU A 193 -16.07 6.92 10.76
C LEU A 193 -17.25 6.62 11.69
N LEU A 194 -18.42 6.37 11.12
CA LEU A 194 -19.63 5.98 11.86
C LEU A 194 -19.56 4.57 12.45
N ARG A 195 -18.61 3.72 12.03
CA ARG A 195 -18.33 2.45 12.72
C ARG A 195 -17.60 2.73 14.03
N LYS A 196 -18.39 3.13 15.04
CA LYS A 196 -17.96 3.60 16.38
C LYS A 196 -16.85 2.76 17.03
N GLY A 197 -16.83 1.45 16.84
CA GLY A 197 -15.83 0.57 17.46
C GLY A 197 -14.41 0.83 16.97
N TYR A 198 -14.19 0.94 15.66
CA TYR A 198 -12.82 0.97 15.11
C TYR A 198 -12.13 2.33 15.30
N VAL A 199 -12.87 3.42 15.09
CA VAL A 199 -12.29 4.77 15.19
C VAL A 199 -12.01 5.12 16.64
N MET A 200 -12.90 4.77 17.57
CA MET A 200 -12.63 4.97 18.98
C MET A 200 -11.49 4.08 19.46
N GLU A 201 -11.41 2.82 19.04
CA GLU A 201 -10.26 1.96 19.35
C GLU A 201 -8.94 2.55 18.82
N ARG A 202 -8.92 3.16 17.62
CA ARG A 202 -7.74 3.84 17.08
C ARG A 202 -7.39 5.14 17.81
N ILE A 203 -8.40 5.95 18.15
CA ILE A 203 -8.20 7.20 18.90
C ILE A 203 -7.76 6.89 20.32
N GLU A 204 -8.34 5.90 20.97
CA GLU A 204 -7.95 5.40 22.29
C GLU A 204 -6.58 4.73 22.27
N GLU A 205 -6.22 4.00 21.21
CA GLU A 205 -4.87 3.46 21.04
C GLU A 205 -3.84 4.59 20.86
N PHE A 206 -4.16 5.61 20.06
CA PHE A 206 -3.29 6.76 19.85
C PHE A 206 -3.18 7.65 21.09
N MET A 207 -4.31 7.99 21.72
CA MET A 207 -4.38 8.79 22.95
C MET A 207 -3.81 8.02 24.15
N GLY A 208 -4.09 6.72 24.25
CA GLY A 208 -3.51 5.83 25.25
C GLY A 208 -2.00 5.67 25.07
N SER A 209 -1.51 5.64 23.83
CA SER A 209 -0.07 5.71 23.54
C SER A 209 0.57 7.03 23.94
N LEU A 210 -0.19 8.12 24.01
CA LEU A 210 0.28 9.44 24.47
C LEU A 210 0.16 9.62 25.98
N ALA A 211 -0.83 8.99 26.62
CA ALA A 211 -1.13 9.12 28.04
C ALA A 211 -0.34 8.15 28.93
N ASP A 212 0.06 6.98 28.43
CA ASP A 212 0.79 5.96 29.19
C ASP A 212 2.09 5.55 28.47
N PRO A 213 3.23 6.21 28.76
CA PRO A 213 4.53 5.94 28.14
C PRO A 213 5.12 4.56 28.50
N THR A 214 4.45 3.75 29.31
CA THR A 214 4.85 2.36 29.57
C THR A 214 4.56 1.44 28.37
N ARG A 215 3.63 1.82 27.47
CA ARG A 215 3.50 1.20 26.13
C ARG A 215 4.57 1.69 25.15
N ILE A 216 5.05 2.94 25.32
CA ILE A 216 6.32 3.40 24.73
C ILE A 216 7.46 2.55 25.28
N GLY A 217 7.36 2.03 26.51
CA GLY A 217 8.27 1.06 27.11
C GLY A 217 8.61 -0.13 26.21
N TYR A 218 7.72 -0.67 25.37
CA TYR A 218 8.10 -1.77 24.47
C TYR A 218 8.97 -1.31 23.29
N GLN A 219 8.67 -0.14 22.72
CA GLN A 219 9.41 0.46 21.61
C GLN A 219 10.72 1.13 22.09
N LEU A 220 10.70 1.66 23.31
CA LEU A 220 11.81 2.29 24.02
C LEU A 220 12.72 1.25 24.64
N GLU A 221 12.22 0.17 25.24
CA GLU A 221 13.00 -1.02 25.62
C GLU A 221 13.56 -1.70 24.37
N GLN A 222 12.83 -1.83 23.26
CA GLN A 222 13.43 -2.32 22.02
C GLN A 222 14.51 -1.37 21.49
N SER A 223 14.34 -0.05 21.60
CA SER A 223 15.38 0.90 21.23
C SER A 223 16.57 0.92 22.20
N LEU A 224 16.35 0.70 23.51
CA LEU A 224 17.36 0.68 24.57
C LEU A 224 18.10 -0.67 24.59
N ILE A 225 17.43 -1.79 24.31
CA ILE A 225 18.04 -3.11 24.08
C ILE A 225 18.85 -3.07 22.78
N ALA A 226 18.37 -2.40 21.73
CA ALA A 226 19.12 -2.18 20.49
C ALA A 226 20.34 -1.27 20.70
N PHE A 227 20.23 -0.20 21.50
CA PHE A 227 21.36 0.66 21.85
C PHE A 227 22.36 -0.03 22.80
N SER A 228 21.87 -0.76 23.81
CA SER A 228 22.68 -1.45 24.82
C SER A 228 23.40 -2.69 24.26
N ARG A 229 22.94 -3.25 23.14
CA ARG A 229 23.58 -4.40 22.47
C ARG A 229 24.26 -4.03 21.14
N GLY A 230 24.28 -2.74 20.77
CA GLY A 230 24.85 -2.22 19.52
C GLY A 230 26.11 -1.34 19.68
N GLY A 231 26.67 -1.28 20.89
CA GLY A 231 27.96 -0.65 21.17
C GLY A 231 29.04 -1.70 21.42
N GLY A 232 29.62 -2.23 20.34
CA GLY A 232 30.71 -3.20 20.35
C GLY A 232 31.09 -3.61 18.94
#